data_AF-A0A9D7UBE8-F1
#
_entry.id   AF-A0A9D7UBE8-F1
#
_cell.length_a   1.000
_cell.length_b   1.000
_cell.length_c   1.000
_cell.angle_alpha   90.00
_cell.angle_beta   90.00
_cell.angle_gamma   90.00
#
_symmetry.space_group_name_H-M   'P 1'
#
loop_
_entity.id
_entity.type
_entity.pdbx_description
1 polymer ?
#
loop_
_entity_poly.entity_id
_entity_poly.type
_entity_poly.pdbx_seq_one_letter_code
_entity_poly.pdbx_strand_id
1 'polypeptide(L)'
;MTNRPARFFFRRPCPALHAIEISKDERFIVGISNIKYQNPYQLVVFSSTGDLLKKRHVASSEARLTSDQFEHLARAYPIQFAKLKEHHRVYVSGDDYFIDFDAVESSEKAWDYLIAYMVENHLSENFNESVTNSIIWYYANKPEMILNYSGTELVSISLLDPEKQRFVIQMNE
;
A
#
# COMPACT_ATOMS: atom_id res chain seq x y z
N MET A 1 19.16 31.68 21.60
CA MET A 1 18.34 30.62 20.96
C MET A 1 17.42 30.05 22.02
N THR A 2 16.12 30.28 21.92
CA THR A 2 15.13 29.75 22.85
C THR A 2 14.91 28.27 22.57
N ASN A 3 15.23 27.44 23.55
CA ASN A 3 15.01 26.00 23.52
C ASN A 3 13.50 25.75 23.56
N ARG A 4 12.85 25.59 22.40
CA ARG A 4 11.44 25.19 22.37
C ARG A 4 11.39 23.72 22.77
N PRO A 5 10.62 23.34 23.80
CA PRO A 5 10.51 21.94 24.19
C PRO A 5 9.96 21.14 23.01
N ALA A 6 10.54 19.96 22.76
CA ALA A 6 10.04 19.04 21.76
C ALA A 6 8.59 18.67 22.10
N ARG A 7 7.66 19.01 21.19
CA ARG A 7 6.24 18.69 21.32
C ARG A 7 5.99 17.36 20.63
N PHE A 8 5.49 16.38 21.38
CA PHE A 8 5.03 15.12 20.81
C PHE A 8 3.68 15.34 20.12
N PHE A 9 3.54 14.88 18.87
CA PHE A 9 2.26 14.88 18.15
C PHE A 9 1.37 13.73 18.62
N PHE A 10 1.87 12.48 18.57
CA PHE A 10 1.19 11.30 19.08
C PHE A 10 2.14 10.12 19.31
N ARG A 11 1.63 9.03 19.89
CA ARG A 11 2.30 7.72 19.97
C ARG A 11 1.38 6.63 19.42
N ARG A 12 1.80 5.96 18.37
CA ARG A 12 1.09 4.84 17.75
C ARG A 12 2.09 3.75 17.36
N PRO A 13 1.71 2.46 17.45
CA PRO A 13 2.43 1.41 16.74
C PRO A 13 2.49 1.78 15.25
N CYS A 14 3.68 1.66 14.66
CA CYS A 14 3.94 2.02 13.28
C CYS A 14 4.75 0.89 12.63
N PRO A 15 4.52 0.57 11.35
CA PRO A 15 5.43 -0.30 10.60
C PRO A 15 6.86 0.23 10.60
N ALA A 16 7.82 -0.61 10.21
CA ALA A 16 9.19 -0.17 10.01
C ALA A 16 9.25 0.73 8.77
N LEU A 17 9.44 2.04 8.96
CA LEU A 17 9.47 3.04 7.90
C LEU A 17 10.91 3.45 7.55
N HIS A 18 11.14 3.70 6.27
CA HIS A 18 12.42 4.22 5.77
C HIS A 18 12.41 5.73 5.58
N ALA A 19 11.28 6.28 5.14
CA ALA A 19 11.11 7.71 4.95
C ALA A 19 9.76 8.16 5.50
N ILE A 20 9.76 9.38 6.04
CA ILE A 20 8.57 10.04 6.56
C ILE A 20 8.55 11.44 5.95
N GLU A 21 7.38 11.85 5.47
CA GLU A 21 7.12 13.20 5.01
C GLU A 21 5.92 13.79 5.75
N ILE A 22 6.03 15.04 6.13
CA ILE A 22 4.95 15.81 6.74
C ILE A 22 4.43 16.74 5.67
N SER A 23 3.11 16.78 5.47
CA SER A 23 2.50 17.67 4.50
C SER A 23 2.81 19.13 4.81
N LYS A 24 2.85 19.99 3.79
CA LYS A 24 3.21 21.42 3.95
C LYS A 24 2.28 22.19 4.89
N ASP A 25 1.03 21.74 4.99
CA ASP A 25 0.01 22.27 5.90
C ASP A 25 0.00 21.57 7.27
N GLU A 26 0.96 20.67 7.51
CA GLU A 26 1.16 19.90 8.75
C GLU A 26 -0.05 19.06 9.18
N ARG A 27 -0.95 18.73 8.25
CA ARG A 27 -2.17 17.96 8.52
C ARG A 27 -1.98 16.46 8.37
N PHE A 28 -0.99 16.03 7.60
CA PHE A 28 -0.76 14.63 7.27
C PHE A 28 0.70 14.24 7.46
N ILE A 29 0.91 13.00 7.91
CA ILE A 29 2.22 12.36 8.03
C ILE A 29 2.18 11.09 7.18
N VAL A 30 3.02 11.03 6.16
CA VAL A 30 3.12 9.91 5.22
C VAL A 30 4.39 9.14 5.52
N GLY A 31 4.26 7.83 5.73
CA GLY A 31 5.37 6.92 5.96
C GLY A 31 5.46 5.90 4.83
N ILE A 32 6.67 5.70 4.30
CA ILE A 32 6.94 4.67 3.28
C ILE A 32 8.08 3.73 3.70
N SER A 33 8.06 2.50 3.17
CA SER A 33 9.07 1.48 3.46
C SER A 33 9.31 0.51 2.32
N ASN A 34 10.56 0.14 2.10
CA ASN A 34 10.97 -1.01 1.29
C ASN A 34 11.12 -2.32 2.11
N ILE A 35 10.84 -2.36 3.42
CA ILE A 35 10.87 -3.62 4.19
C ILE A 35 9.58 -4.39 3.92
N LYS A 36 9.71 -5.64 3.47
CA LYS A 36 8.61 -6.61 3.30
C LYS A 36 8.50 -7.54 4.51
N TYR A 37 9.62 -8.09 4.99
CA TYR A 37 9.62 -9.09 6.04
C TYR A 37 9.07 -8.56 7.37
N GLN A 38 8.05 -9.25 7.90
CA GLN A 38 7.34 -8.88 9.14
C GLN A 38 6.83 -7.43 9.15
N ASN A 39 6.68 -6.82 7.98
CA ASN A 39 6.17 -5.48 7.84
C ASN A 39 4.81 -5.52 7.13
N PRO A 40 3.69 -5.38 7.86
CA PRO A 40 2.38 -5.63 7.30
C PRO A 40 1.96 -4.59 6.25
N TYR A 41 2.57 -3.40 6.26
CA TYR A 41 2.27 -2.30 5.36
C TYR A 41 3.54 -1.50 5.01
N GLN A 42 3.68 -1.16 3.74
CA GLN A 42 4.78 -0.35 3.23
C GLN A 42 4.41 1.12 3.08
N LEU A 43 3.13 1.45 3.01
CA LEU A 43 2.62 2.81 3.04
C LEU A 43 1.68 2.97 4.24
N VAL A 44 1.85 4.06 4.97
CA VAL A 44 0.88 4.53 5.97
C VAL A 44 0.69 6.04 5.86
N VAL A 45 -0.51 6.49 6.16
CA VAL A 45 -0.87 7.91 6.21
C VAL A 45 -1.59 8.16 7.52
N PHE A 46 -1.04 9.05 8.33
CA PHE A 46 -1.65 9.51 9.58
C PHE A 46 -2.13 10.94 9.45
N SER A 47 -3.18 11.30 10.18
CA SER A 47 -3.49 12.69 10.50
C SER A 47 -2.47 13.26 11.48
N SER A 48 -2.46 14.59 11.63
CA SER A 48 -1.65 15.27 12.65
C SER A 48 -2.04 14.93 14.10
N THR A 49 -3.25 14.40 14.31
CA THR A 49 -3.74 13.86 15.59
C THR A 49 -3.33 12.40 15.84
N GLY A 50 -2.77 11.72 14.84
CA GLY A 50 -2.33 10.32 14.94
C GLY A 50 -3.40 9.29 14.60
N ASP A 51 -4.44 9.69 13.87
CA ASP A 51 -5.43 8.77 13.32
C ASP A 51 -4.88 8.16 12.03
N LEU A 52 -4.98 6.83 11.90
CA LEU A 52 -4.52 6.12 10.70
C LEU A 52 -5.58 6.28 9.60
N LEU A 53 -5.26 7.04 8.57
CA LEU A 53 -6.16 7.36 7.46
C LEU A 53 -6.04 6.35 6.31
N LYS A 54 -4.82 5.89 6.04
CA LYS A 54 -4.56 4.88 5.00
C LYS A 54 -3.40 4.00 5.41
N LYS A 55 -3.48 2.74 5.02
CA LYS A 55 -2.39 1.77 5.08
C LYS A 55 -2.46 0.90 3.83
N ARG A 56 -1.32 0.50 3.29
CA ARG A 56 -1.25 -0.35 2.11
C ARG A 56 -0.03 -1.24 2.17
N HIS A 57 -0.24 -2.53 1.87
CA HIS A 57 0.87 -3.40 1.54
C HIS A 57 1.17 -3.26 0.05
N VAL A 58 2.44 -3.36 -0.31
CA VAL A 58 2.88 -3.26 -1.70
C VAL A 58 3.57 -4.56 -2.07
N ALA A 59 3.08 -5.17 -3.13
CA ALA A 59 3.67 -6.34 -3.76
C ALA A 59 4.08 -6.01 -5.20
N SER A 60 5.08 -6.70 -5.72
CA SER A 60 5.51 -6.58 -7.13
C SER A 60 4.51 -7.18 -8.12
N SER A 61 3.67 -8.09 -7.66
CA SER A 61 2.67 -8.77 -8.49
C SER A 61 1.36 -8.91 -7.73
N GLU A 62 0.27 -8.98 -8.48
CA GLU A 62 -1.10 -9.09 -7.96
C GLU A 62 -1.90 -10.01 -8.89
N ALA A 63 -3.01 -10.56 -8.42
CA ALA A 63 -3.98 -11.20 -9.31
C ALA A 63 -4.96 -10.15 -9.84
N ARG A 64 -5.11 -10.05 -11.17
CA ARG A 64 -6.14 -9.19 -11.79
C ARG A 64 -7.38 -10.02 -12.12
N LEU A 65 -8.47 -9.74 -11.41
CA LEU A 65 -9.74 -10.44 -11.55
C LEU A 65 -10.81 -9.51 -12.12
N THR A 66 -11.61 -10.05 -13.05
CA THR A 66 -12.89 -9.44 -13.42
C THR A 66 -13.90 -9.55 -12.25
N SER A 67 -15.03 -8.85 -12.35
CA SER A 67 -16.11 -8.95 -11.35
C SER A 67 -16.58 -10.39 -11.10
N ASP A 68 -16.84 -11.18 -12.16
CA ASP A 68 -17.26 -12.58 -12.03
C ASP A 68 -16.20 -13.46 -11.33
N GLN A 69 -14.91 -13.22 -11.65
CA GLN A 69 -13.80 -13.94 -11.05
C GLN A 69 -13.60 -13.56 -9.58
N PHE A 70 -13.83 -12.30 -9.24
CA PHE A 70 -13.77 -11.80 -7.87
C PHE A 70 -14.93 -12.36 -7.03
N GLU A 71 -16.14 -12.41 -7.58
CA GLU A 71 -17.28 -13.08 -6.93
C GLU A 71 -17.05 -14.58 -6.75
N HIS A 72 -16.45 -15.23 -7.75
CA HIS A 72 -16.07 -16.63 -7.64
C HIS A 72 -15.08 -16.84 -6.48
N LEU A 73 -14.04 -16.01 -6.36
CA LEU A 73 -13.09 -16.05 -5.25
C LEU A 73 -13.83 -15.97 -3.90
N ALA A 74 -14.75 -15.02 -3.75
CA ALA A 74 -15.51 -14.82 -2.53
C ALA A 74 -16.42 -16.01 -2.16
N ARG A 75 -17.04 -16.66 -3.16
CA ARG A 75 -17.93 -17.82 -2.95
C ARG A 75 -17.17 -19.12 -2.72
N ALA A 76 -16.13 -19.37 -3.52
CA ALA A 76 -15.40 -20.64 -3.52
C ALA A 76 -14.35 -20.72 -2.39
N TYR A 77 -13.79 -19.58 -1.97
CA TYR A 77 -12.72 -19.51 -0.98
C TYR A 77 -13.00 -18.46 0.11
N PRO A 78 -14.14 -18.56 0.83
CA PRO A 78 -14.61 -17.49 1.72
C PRO A 78 -13.68 -17.16 2.88
N ILE A 79 -12.91 -18.15 3.37
CA ILE A 79 -11.95 -17.95 4.46
C ILE A 79 -10.77 -17.10 3.98
N GLN A 80 -10.16 -17.47 2.85
CA GLN A 80 -9.03 -16.74 2.27
C GLN A 80 -9.46 -15.35 1.81
N PHE A 81 -10.67 -15.24 1.23
CA PHE A 81 -11.25 -13.96 0.87
C PHE A 81 -11.47 -13.04 2.08
N ALA A 82 -11.94 -13.58 3.21
CA ALA A 82 -12.06 -12.80 4.45
C ALA A 82 -10.70 -12.29 4.95
N LYS A 83 -9.66 -13.15 4.93
CA LYS A 83 -8.28 -12.75 5.27
C LYS A 83 -7.78 -11.62 4.37
N LEU A 84 -7.95 -11.73 3.06
CA LEU A 84 -7.55 -10.69 2.09
C LEU A 84 -8.20 -9.34 2.41
N LYS A 85 -9.49 -9.34 2.74
CA LYS A 85 -10.20 -8.11 3.14
C LYS A 85 -9.73 -7.57 4.48
N GLU A 86 -9.55 -8.43 5.49
CA GLU A 86 -9.03 -8.05 6.81
C GLU A 86 -7.64 -7.40 6.72
N HIS A 87 -6.78 -7.91 5.84
CA HIS A 87 -5.44 -7.41 5.60
C HIS A 87 -5.36 -6.27 4.57
N HIS A 88 -6.49 -5.79 4.05
CA HIS A 88 -6.58 -4.71 3.06
C HIS A 88 -5.76 -4.99 1.79
N ARG A 89 -5.96 -6.19 1.23
CA ARG A 89 -5.23 -6.72 0.07
C ARG A 89 -6.05 -6.77 -1.22
N VAL A 90 -7.18 -6.06 -1.25
CA VAL A 90 -8.07 -5.97 -2.40
C VAL A 90 -8.10 -4.51 -2.83
N TYR A 91 -7.77 -4.27 -4.09
CA TYR A 91 -7.75 -2.95 -4.71
C TYR A 91 -8.68 -2.96 -5.92
N VAL A 92 -9.35 -1.83 -6.17
CA VAL A 92 -10.26 -1.67 -7.31
C VAL A 92 -9.69 -0.60 -8.24
N SER A 93 -9.58 -0.90 -9.53
CA SER A 93 -9.16 0.06 -10.54
C SER A 93 -9.95 -0.18 -11.82
N GLY A 94 -10.81 0.79 -12.16
CA GLY A 94 -11.79 0.61 -13.23
C GLY A 94 -12.78 -0.51 -12.88
N ASP A 95 -12.93 -1.46 -13.81
CA ASP A 95 -13.82 -2.63 -13.67
C ASP A 95 -13.11 -3.87 -13.12
N ASP A 96 -11.80 -3.76 -12.85
CA ASP A 96 -10.96 -4.86 -12.40
C ASP A 96 -10.64 -4.78 -10.90
N TYR A 97 -10.44 -5.95 -10.30
CA TYR A 97 -9.99 -6.15 -8.94
C TYR A 97 -8.55 -6.65 -8.93
N PHE A 98 -7.69 -5.97 -8.19
CA PHE A 98 -6.29 -6.35 -8.02
C PHE A 98 -6.08 -6.89 -6.61
N ILE A 99 -5.58 -8.12 -6.52
CA ILE A 99 -5.45 -8.84 -5.26
C ILE A 99 -3.97 -9.07 -4.96
N ASP A 100 -3.51 -8.51 -3.86
CA ASP A 100 -2.22 -8.87 -3.28
C ASP A 100 -2.40 -10.16 -2.46
N PHE A 101 -2.03 -11.28 -3.07
CA PHE A 101 -2.31 -12.59 -2.51
C PHE A 101 -1.22 -13.15 -1.60
N ASP A 102 -0.24 -12.33 -1.19
CA ASP A 102 0.80 -12.74 -0.21
C ASP A 102 0.23 -13.12 1.16
N ALA A 103 -0.99 -12.69 1.47
CA ALA A 103 -1.70 -13.08 2.70
C ALA A 103 -2.37 -14.47 2.63
N VAL A 104 -2.38 -15.10 1.46
CA VAL A 104 -2.92 -16.44 1.22
C VAL A 104 -1.77 -17.44 1.29
N GLU A 105 -1.97 -18.59 1.93
CA GLU A 105 -0.90 -19.58 2.02
C GLU A 105 -0.73 -20.31 0.68
N SER A 106 0.52 -20.52 0.23
CA SER A 106 0.80 -21.09 -1.09
C SER A 106 0.35 -22.54 -1.28
N SER A 107 0.00 -23.24 -0.21
CA SER A 107 -0.59 -24.58 -0.24
C SER A 107 -2.12 -24.57 -0.39
N GLU A 108 -2.77 -23.42 -0.32
CA GLU A 108 -4.22 -23.31 -0.40
C GLU A 108 -4.69 -23.23 -1.86
N LYS A 109 -5.82 -23.88 -2.21
CA LYS A 109 -6.38 -23.81 -3.57
C LYS A 109 -6.73 -22.39 -4.05
N ALA A 110 -6.97 -21.47 -3.12
CA ALA A 110 -7.20 -20.07 -3.44
C ALA A 110 -5.94 -19.42 -4.02
N TRP A 111 -4.75 -19.82 -3.56
CA TRP A 111 -3.47 -19.39 -4.12
C TRP A 111 -3.36 -19.83 -5.58
N ASP A 112 -3.62 -21.11 -5.88
CA ASP A 112 -3.59 -21.64 -7.25
C ASP A 112 -4.56 -20.90 -8.18
N TYR A 113 -5.73 -20.53 -7.65
CA TYR A 113 -6.69 -19.72 -8.40
C TYR A 113 -6.15 -18.32 -8.69
N LEU A 114 -5.60 -17.63 -7.69
CA LEU A 114 -5.10 -16.26 -7.82
C LEU A 114 -3.87 -16.18 -8.72
N ILE A 115 -2.94 -17.13 -8.60
CA ILE A 115 -1.70 -17.14 -9.38
C ILE A 115 -1.95 -17.36 -10.88
N ALA A 116 -3.04 -18.03 -11.24
CA ALA A 116 -3.47 -18.20 -12.64
C ALA A 116 -3.84 -16.85 -13.31
N TYR A 117 -4.11 -15.81 -12.52
CA TYR A 117 -4.43 -14.46 -12.97
C TYR A 117 -3.37 -13.43 -12.55
N MET A 118 -2.17 -13.90 -12.21
CA MET A 118 -1.08 -13.03 -11.76
C MET A 118 -0.64 -12.10 -12.90
N VAL A 119 -0.49 -10.83 -12.56
CA VAL A 119 0.03 -9.75 -13.40
C VAL A 119 1.02 -8.91 -12.58
N GLU A 120 1.77 -8.05 -13.24
CA GLU A 120 2.54 -6.98 -12.59
C GLU A 120 1.61 -6.04 -11.82
N ASN A 121 2.13 -5.38 -10.78
CA ASN A 121 1.34 -4.48 -9.94
C ASN A 121 0.66 -3.38 -10.78
N HIS A 122 -0.63 -3.13 -10.55
CA HIS A 122 -1.39 -2.13 -11.33
C HIS A 122 -0.90 -0.69 -11.19
N LEU A 123 -0.15 -0.38 -10.12
CA LEU A 123 0.39 0.96 -9.91
C LEU A 123 1.63 1.21 -10.78
N SER A 124 2.45 0.19 -11.01
CA SER A 124 3.64 0.26 -11.85
C SER A 124 4.21 -1.14 -12.13
N GLU A 125 4.59 -1.35 -13.39
CA GLU A 125 5.36 -2.52 -13.86
C GLU A 125 6.79 -2.56 -13.31
N ASN A 126 7.30 -1.44 -12.77
CA ASN A 126 8.66 -1.31 -12.27
C ASN A 126 8.82 -1.74 -10.81
N PHE A 127 7.76 -2.27 -10.19
CA PHE A 127 7.84 -2.80 -8.82
C PHE A 127 8.55 -4.16 -8.82
N ASN A 128 9.49 -4.34 -7.90
CA ASN A 128 10.26 -5.58 -7.83
C ASN A 128 10.51 -5.98 -6.39
N GLU A 129 10.66 -7.27 -6.12
CA GLU A 129 10.92 -7.82 -4.80
C GLU A 129 12.21 -8.61 -4.75
N SER A 130 12.90 -8.52 -3.62
CA SER A 130 13.94 -9.49 -3.31
C SER A 130 13.31 -10.76 -2.73
N VAL A 131 13.96 -11.90 -2.94
CA VAL A 131 13.56 -13.20 -2.39
C VAL A 131 13.51 -13.18 -0.85
N THR A 132 14.26 -12.27 -0.23
CA THR A 132 14.41 -12.24 1.23
C THR A 132 13.38 -11.34 1.86
N ASN A 133 13.58 -10.02 1.86
CA ASN A 133 12.94 -9.15 2.84
C ASN A 133 12.57 -7.76 2.30
N SER A 134 12.66 -7.51 1.00
CA SER A 134 12.50 -6.15 0.45
C SER A 134 11.56 -6.10 -0.75
N ILE A 135 10.81 -4.99 -0.81
CA ILE A 135 10.02 -4.56 -1.97
C ILE A 135 10.61 -3.23 -2.44
N ILE A 136 10.85 -3.11 -3.73
CA ILE A 136 11.42 -1.95 -4.41
C ILE A 136 10.26 -1.36 -5.23
N TRP A 137 9.57 -0.38 -4.66
CA TRP A 137 8.34 0.19 -5.25
C TRP A 137 8.33 1.71 -5.34
N TYR A 138 9.40 2.37 -4.90
CA TYR A 138 9.59 3.80 -5.09
C TYR A 138 11.05 4.14 -5.33
N TYR A 139 11.32 5.32 -5.91
CA TYR A 139 12.66 5.84 -6.11
C TYR A 139 13.31 6.19 -4.75
N ALA A 140 14.04 5.23 -4.18
CA ALA A 140 14.50 5.29 -2.79
C ALA A 140 15.34 6.53 -2.43
N ASN A 141 16.13 7.04 -3.38
CA ASN A 141 16.98 8.22 -3.15
C ASN A 141 16.17 9.51 -3.05
N LYS A 142 15.04 9.60 -3.76
CA LYS A 142 14.19 10.78 -3.80
C LYS A 142 12.76 10.37 -4.16
N PRO A 143 11.94 9.96 -3.17
CA PRO A 143 10.59 9.44 -3.45
C PRO A 143 9.66 10.45 -4.15
N GLU A 144 9.96 11.75 -4.02
CA GLU A 144 9.17 12.88 -4.54
C GLU A 144 7.68 12.69 -4.31
N MET A 145 7.31 12.50 -3.03
CA MET A 145 5.93 12.39 -2.62
C MET A 145 5.19 13.69 -2.92
N ILE A 146 4.07 13.59 -3.60
CA ILE A 146 3.14 14.69 -3.82
C ILE A 146 1.80 14.28 -3.25
N LEU A 147 1.32 15.07 -2.29
CA LEU A 147 0.01 14.93 -1.69
C LEU A 147 -0.98 15.77 -2.50
N ASN A 148 -2.01 15.13 -3.04
CA ASN A 148 -3.00 15.77 -3.89
C ASN A 148 -4.30 15.99 -3.11
N TYR A 149 -4.88 17.18 -3.26
CA TYR A 149 -6.02 17.61 -2.47
C TYR A 149 -7.23 17.97 -3.34
N SER A 150 -8.42 17.62 -2.84
CA SER A 150 -9.69 18.20 -3.29
C SER A 150 -10.18 19.13 -2.18
N GLY A 151 -10.00 20.44 -2.38
CA GLY A 151 -10.18 21.42 -1.30
C GLY A 151 -9.23 21.14 -0.14
N THR A 152 -9.78 20.80 1.03
CA THR A 152 -9.00 20.44 2.22
C THR A 152 -8.76 18.93 2.37
N GLU A 153 -9.45 18.09 1.60
CA GLU A 153 -9.36 16.65 1.73
C GLU A 153 -8.16 16.10 0.95
N LEU A 154 -7.36 15.24 1.58
CA LEU A 154 -6.32 14.49 0.88
C LEU A 154 -6.99 13.37 0.08
N VAL A 155 -6.89 13.41 -1.24
CA VAL A 155 -7.57 12.45 -2.13
C VAL A 155 -6.62 11.40 -2.69
N SER A 156 -5.35 11.74 -2.87
CA SER A 156 -4.34 10.78 -3.33
C SER A 156 -2.93 11.21 -2.96
N ILE A 157 -2.01 10.25 -3.06
CA ILE A 157 -0.58 10.45 -2.92
C ILE A 157 0.06 9.92 -4.19
N SER A 158 1.02 10.66 -4.76
CA SER A 158 1.82 10.17 -5.87
C SER A 158 3.29 10.12 -5.50
N LEU A 159 3.99 9.11 -6.02
CA LEU A 159 5.42 8.90 -5.84
C LEU A 159 6.06 8.58 -7.18
N LEU A 160 7.39 8.65 -7.22
CA LEU A 160 8.17 8.07 -8.31
C LEU A 160 8.42 6.59 -8.02
N ASP A 161 8.17 5.73 -8.99
CA ASP A 161 8.57 4.32 -8.97
C ASP A 161 10.10 4.18 -9.15
N PRO A 162 10.66 2.96 -9.12
CA PRO A 162 12.10 2.75 -9.24
C PRO A 162 12.73 3.31 -10.54
N GLU A 163 11.97 3.35 -11.64
CA GLU A 163 12.37 3.91 -12.95
C GLU A 163 11.97 5.38 -13.11
N LYS A 164 11.55 6.03 -12.03
CA LYS A 164 11.16 7.45 -11.97
C LYS A 164 9.90 7.78 -12.77
N GLN A 165 9.04 6.79 -13.02
CA GLN A 165 7.69 7.04 -13.52
C GLN A 165 6.78 7.38 -12.33
N ARG A 166 5.84 8.31 -12.54
CA ARG A 166 4.95 8.75 -11.46
C ARG A 166 3.71 7.85 -11.43
N PHE A 167 3.44 7.26 -10.28
CA PHE A 167 2.20 6.52 -10.00
C PHE A 167 1.41 7.19 -8.89
N VAL A 168 0.12 6.85 -8.78
CA VAL A 168 -0.83 7.49 -7.86
C VAL A 168 -1.55 6.42 -7.04
N ILE A 169 -1.61 6.62 -5.73
CA ILE A 169 -2.39 5.81 -4.79
C ILE A 169 -3.55 6.68 -4.29
N GLN A 170 -4.79 6.24 -4.50
CA GLN A 170 -5.96 6.95 -3.98
C GLN A 170 -6.16 6.66 -2.49
N MET A 171 -6.68 7.65 -1.77
CA MET A 171 -6.99 7.51 -0.34
C MET A 171 -8.22 6.62 -0.11
N ASN A 172 -9.16 6.60 -1.05
CA ASN A 172 -10.46 5.90 -0.92
C ASN A 172 -10.53 4.55 -1.65
N GLU A 173 -9.39 3.95 -1.99
CA GLU A 173 -9.29 2.57 -2.49
C GLU A 173 -9.57 1.51 -1.42
#